data_AF-A0A7J5UV76-F1
#
_entry.id   AF-A0A7J5UV76-F1
#
_cell.length_a   1.000
_cell.length_b   1.000
_cell.length_c   1.000
_cell.angle_alpha   90.00
_cell.angle_beta   90.00
_cell.angle_gamma   90.00
#
_symmetry.space_group_name_H-M   'P 1'
#
loop_
_entity.id
_entity.type
_entity.pdbx_description
1 polymer ?
#
loop_
_entity_poly.entity_id
_entity_poly.type
_entity_poly.pdbx_seq_one_letter_code
_entity_poly.pdbx_strand_id
1 'polypeptide(L)'
;MVYLSKKTSKMERQKLIEALQNEGIEAKHYLEIGLIEEKTAKRWLIRRHYFQLAKGGRTYTDIKYELSELFEVSISSIEKIIYRTNKR
;
A
#
# COMPACT_ATOMS: atom_id res chain seq x y z
N MET A 1 26.65 -10.84 11.45
CA MET A 1 25.98 -11.70 10.45
C MET A 1 24.48 -11.67 10.76
N VAL A 2 23.68 -11.02 9.91
CA VAL A 2 22.29 -10.62 10.22
C VAL A 2 21.32 -11.79 9.99
N TYR A 3 20.75 -12.32 11.07
CA TYR A 3 19.78 -13.43 11.08
C TYR A 3 18.35 -12.95 11.40
N LEU A 4 17.86 -11.90 10.72
CA LEU A 4 16.51 -11.36 10.98
C LEU A 4 15.56 -11.35 9.76
N SER A 5 16.04 -11.68 8.56
CA SER A 5 15.30 -11.42 7.31
C SER A 5 14.04 -12.28 7.07
N LYS A 6 13.95 -13.51 7.59
CA LYS A 6 12.82 -14.41 7.26
C LYS A 6 11.56 -14.19 8.11
N LYS A 7 11.69 -13.59 9.31
CA LYS A 7 10.58 -13.43 10.25
C LYS A 7 9.80 -12.12 10.02
N THR A 8 10.49 -11.08 9.56
CA THR A 8 9.92 -9.79 9.16
C THR A 8 8.98 -9.91 7.98
N SER A 9 9.36 -10.63 6.92
CA SER A 9 8.51 -10.81 5.73
C SER A 9 7.15 -11.46 6.04
N LYS A 10 7.11 -12.45 6.94
CA LYS A 10 5.84 -13.08 7.35
C LYS A 10 4.95 -12.12 8.15
N MET A 11 5.56 -11.29 8.99
CA MET A 11 4.86 -10.29 9.81
C MET A 11 4.32 -9.13 8.96
N GLU A 12 5.09 -8.67 7.98
CA GLU A 12 4.67 -7.63 7.01
C GLU A 12 3.54 -8.13 6.11
N ARG A 13 3.62 -9.39 5.66
CA ARG A 13 2.54 -10.02 4.89
C ARG A 13 1.24 -10.13 5.69
N GLN A 14 1.33 -10.49 6.97
CA GLN A 14 0.15 -10.59 7.83
C GLN A 14 -0.52 -9.23 8.04
N LYS A 15 0.26 -8.17 8.31
CA LYS A 15 -0.26 -6.79 8.43
C LYS A 15 -0.91 -6.30 7.14
N LEU A 16 -0.35 -6.67 5.98
CA LEU A 16 -0.92 -6.34 4.67
C LEU A 16 -2.28 -7.04 4.48
N ILE A 17 -2.37 -8.32 4.86
CA ILE A 17 -3.62 -9.09 4.80
C ILE A 17 -4.70 -8.47 5.70
N GLU A 18 -4.35 -8.06 6.92
CA GLU A 18 -5.26 -7.38 7.84
C GLU A 18 -5.75 -6.04 7.28
N ALA A 19 -4.85 -5.24 6.71
CA ALA A 19 -5.22 -3.98 6.06
C ALA A 19 -6.18 -4.19 4.88
N LEU A 20 -5.96 -5.22 4.04
CA LEU A 20 -6.85 -5.58 2.94
C LEU A 20 -8.22 -6.08 3.44
N GLN A 21 -8.25 -6.80 4.56
CA GLN A 21 -9.48 -7.29 5.17
C GLN A 21 -10.32 -6.15 5.75
N ASN A 22 -9.70 -5.18 6.43
CA ASN A 22 -10.38 -4.03 7.01
C ASN A 22 -11.04 -3.13 5.96
N GLU A 23 -10.51 -3.13 4.73
CA GLU A 23 -11.09 -2.38 3.61
C GLU A 23 -12.17 -3.16 2.82
N GLY A 24 -12.45 -4.41 3.21
CA GLY A 24 -13.53 -5.23 2.64
C GLY A 24 -13.30 -5.73 1.20
N ILE A 25 -12.06 -6.08 0.83
CA ILE A 25 -11.66 -6.23 -0.59
C ILE A 25 -11.28 -7.65 -1.01
N GLU A 26 -11.70 -8.04 -2.22
CA GLU A 26 -11.20 -9.21 -2.99
C GLU A 26 -9.66 -9.24 -3.15
N ALA A 27 -8.95 -8.11 -3.00
CA ALA A 27 -7.50 -8.05 -3.11
C ALA A 27 -6.78 -8.92 -2.06
N LYS A 28 -7.39 -9.18 -0.90
CA LYS A 28 -6.90 -10.20 0.04
C LYS A 28 -6.89 -11.58 -0.60
N HIS A 29 -8.02 -11.98 -1.20
CA HIS A 29 -8.16 -13.27 -1.85
C HIS A 29 -7.14 -13.43 -2.98
N TYR A 30 -6.97 -12.40 -3.81
CA TYR A 30 -5.97 -12.41 -4.90
C TYR A 30 -4.53 -12.49 -4.40
N LEU A 31 -4.22 -11.91 -3.24
CA LEU A 31 -2.90 -12.03 -2.62
C LEU A 31 -2.67 -13.44 -2.03
N GLU A 32 -3.69 -14.01 -1.40
CA GLU A 32 -3.63 -15.35 -0.79
C GLU A 32 -3.47 -16.44 -1.83
N ILE A 33 -4.16 -16.35 -2.97
CA ILE A 33 -4.01 -17.29 -4.09
C ILE A 33 -2.81 -16.99 -4.99
N GLY A 34 -2.03 -15.93 -4.70
CA GLY A 34 -0.83 -15.56 -5.45
C GLY A 34 -1.08 -14.90 -6.81
N LEU A 35 -2.30 -14.44 -7.08
CA LEU A 35 -2.65 -13.72 -8.32
C LEU A 35 -2.05 -12.29 -8.35
N ILE A 36 -1.86 -11.69 -7.16
CA ILE A 36 -1.15 -10.42 -7.04
C ILE A 36 0.01 -10.53 -6.05
N GLU A 37 1.11 -9.84 -6.35
CA GLU A 37 2.24 -9.72 -5.43
C GLU A 37 1.96 -8.71 -4.31
N GLU A 38 2.63 -8.89 -3.16
CA GLU A 38 2.56 -7.98 -2.00
C GLU A 38 2.83 -6.51 -2.38
N LYS A 39 3.80 -6.28 -3.27
CA LYS A 39 4.13 -4.95 -3.79
C LYS A 39 2.96 -4.33 -4.55
N THR A 40 2.24 -5.12 -5.33
CA THR A 40 1.07 -4.68 -6.10
C THR A 40 -0.09 -4.38 -5.17
N ALA A 41 -0.34 -5.24 -4.19
CA ALA A 41 -1.35 -5.02 -3.15
C ALA A 41 -1.08 -3.74 -2.34
N LYS A 42 0.17 -3.50 -1.91
CA LYS A 42 0.57 -2.28 -1.19
C LYS A 42 0.33 -1.01 -2.02
N ARG A 43 0.69 -1.02 -3.31
CA ARG A 43 0.40 0.10 -4.24
C ARG A 43 -1.09 0.36 -4.38
N TRP A 44 -1.88 -0.71 -4.42
CA TRP A 44 -3.31 -0.62 -4.55
C TRP A 44 -3.95 0.03 -3.31
N LEU A 45 -3.53 -0.39 -2.10
CA LEU A 45 -3.93 0.23 -0.84
C LEU A 45 -3.59 1.73 -0.81
N ILE A 46 -2.34 2.08 -1.13
CA ILE A 46 -1.90 3.48 -1.18
C ILE A 46 -2.80 4.33 -2.10
N ARG A 47 -3.12 3.84 -3.31
CA ARG A 47 -4.01 4.56 -4.23
C ARG A 47 -5.40 4.75 -3.63
N ARG A 48 -5.97 3.70 -3.03
CA ARG A 48 -7.31 3.76 -2.45
C ARG A 48 -7.39 4.76 -1.31
N HIS A 49 -6.47 4.70 -0.34
CA HIS A 49 -6.44 5.67 0.77
C HIS A 49 -6.24 7.10 0.25
N TYR A 50 -5.34 7.32 -0.71
CA TYR A 50 -5.15 8.64 -1.32
C TYR A 50 -6.46 9.20 -1.87
N PHE A 51 -7.20 8.43 -2.67
CA PHE A 51 -8.44 8.92 -3.27
C PHE A 51 -9.58 9.07 -2.26
N GLN A 52 -9.63 8.25 -1.21
CA GLN A 52 -10.58 8.44 -0.10
C GLN A 52 -10.31 9.75 0.64
N LEU A 53 -9.05 10.02 1.00
CA LEU A 53 -8.66 11.24 1.71
C LEU A 53 -8.82 12.49 0.83
N ALA A 54 -8.51 12.38 -0.47
CA ALA A 54 -8.70 13.46 -1.44
C ALA A 54 -10.17 13.87 -1.59
N LYS A 55 -11.12 12.91 -1.50
CA LYS A 55 -12.56 13.22 -1.48
C LYS A 55 -12.99 14.01 -0.24
N GLY A 56 -12.23 13.92 0.85
CA GLY A 56 -12.48 14.65 2.10
C GLY A 56 -11.97 16.09 2.10
N GLY A 57 -11.43 16.61 0.99
CA GLY A 57 -10.98 17.99 0.88
C GLY A 57 -9.65 18.30 1.57
N ARG A 58 -8.91 17.28 2.05
CA ARG A 58 -7.56 17.44 2.58
C ARG A 58 -6.57 17.85 1.49
N THR A 59 -5.49 18.53 1.88
CA THR A 59 -4.46 18.92 0.91
C THR A 59 -3.68 17.70 0.44
N TYR A 60 -3.35 17.66 -0.86
CA TYR A 60 -2.57 16.54 -1.42
C TYR A 60 -1.18 16.41 -0.78
N THR A 61 -0.62 17.50 -0.26
CA THR A 61 0.65 17.47 0.47
C THR A 61 0.50 16.65 1.75
N ASP A 62 -0.47 16.98 2.59
CA ASP A 62 -0.66 16.30 3.88
C ASP A 62 -0.98 14.82 3.67
N ILE A 63 -1.82 14.50 2.69
CA ILE A 63 -2.16 13.12 2.34
C ILE A 63 -0.90 12.34 1.96
N LYS A 64 0.03 12.92 1.19
CA LYS A 64 1.26 12.24 0.78
C LYS A 64 2.20 11.97 1.97
N TYR A 65 2.28 12.88 2.92
CA TYR A 65 3.07 12.69 4.15
C TYR A 65 2.45 11.60 5.03
N GLU A 66 1.15 11.65 5.27
CA GLU A 66 0.41 10.65 6.05
C GLU A 66 0.58 9.23 5.46
N LEU A 67 0.44 9.10 4.13
CA LEU A 67 0.65 7.81 3.45
C LEU A 67 2.11 7.36 3.46
N SER A 68 3.05 8.30 3.42
CA SER A 68 4.48 8.00 3.50
C SER A 68 4.84 7.34 4.84
N GLU A 69 4.29 7.87 5.93
CA GLU A 69 4.46 7.31 7.27
C GLU A 69 3.72 5.98 7.43
N LEU A 70 2.43 5.94 7.06
CA LEU A 70 1.58 4.77 7.24
C LEU A 70 2.10 3.53 6.51
N PHE A 71 2.66 3.72 5.32
CA PHE A 71 3.14 2.63 4.47
C PHE A 71 4.66 2.50 4.45
N GLU A 72 5.41 3.30 5.23
CA GLU A 72 6.88 3.30 5.24
C GLU A 72 7.47 3.39 3.82
N VAL A 73 6.99 4.34 3.02
CA VAL A 73 7.44 4.54 1.63
C VAL A 73 7.68 6.02 1.39
N SER A 74 8.75 6.37 0.68
CA SER A 74 9.04 7.77 0.36
C SER A 74 7.89 8.48 -0.36
N ILE A 75 7.73 9.79 -0.11
CA ILE A 75 6.77 10.66 -0.81
C ILE A 75 6.91 10.55 -2.33
N SER A 76 8.15 10.54 -2.85
CA SER A 76 8.38 10.37 -4.29
C SER A 76 7.86 9.02 -4.83
N SER A 77 7.86 7.98 -4.01
CA SER A 77 7.25 6.69 -4.35
C SER A 77 5.73 6.76 -4.32
N ILE A 78 5.13 7.46 -3.34
CA ILE A 78 3.69 7.74 -3.32
C ILE A 78 3.29 8.48 -4.61
N GLU A 79 3.98 9.56 -4.97
CA GLU A 79 3.70 10.32 -6.19
C GLU A 79 3.78 9.45 -7.45
N LYS A 80 4.81 8.60 -7.55
CA LYS A 80 4.89 7.63 -8.65
C LYS A 80 3.73 6.65 -8.65
N ILE A 81 3.23 6.23 -7.50
CA ILE A 81 2.10 5.29 -7.39
C ILE A 81 0.78 5.95 -7.81
N ILE A 82 0.58 7.21 -7.44
CA ILE A 82 -0.63 7.98 -7.75
C ILE A 82 -0.62 8.48 -9.20
N TYR A 83 0.48 9.12 -9.63
CA TYR A 83 0.55 9.87 -10.88
C TYR A 83 1.22 9.13 -12.04
N ARG A 84 1.83 7.95 -11.85
CA ARG A 84 2.12 7.10 -13.02
C ARG A 84 0.81 6.57 -13.57
N THR A 85 0.30 7.26 -14.58
CA THR A 85 -0.47 6.63 -15.64
C THR A 85 0.47 5.63 -16.32
N ASN A 86 0.07 4.37 -16.39
CA ASN A 86 0.74 3.40 -17.24
C ASN A 86 0.67 3.93 -18.67
N LYS A 87 1.72 4.62 -19.13
CA LYS A 87 2.01 4.71 -20.56
C LYS A 87 2.36 3.27 -20.98
N ARG A 88 1.33 2.52 -21.37
CA ARG A 88 1.50 1.41 -22.29
C ARG A 88 1.60 2.00 -23.69
#